data_AF-A0A1B9ENZ4-F1
#
_entry.id   AF-A0A1B9ENZ4-F1
#
_cell.length_a   1.000
_cell.length_b   1.000
_cell.length_c   1.000
_cell.angle_alpha   90.00
_cell.angle_beta   90.00
_cell.angle_gamma   90.00
#
_symmetry.space_group_name_H-M   'P 1'
#
loop_
_entity.id
_entity.type
_entity.pdbx_description
1 polymer ?
#
loop_
_entity_poly.entity_id
_entity_poly.type
_entity_poly.pdbx_seq_one_letter_code
_entity_poly.pdbx_strand_id
1 'polypeptide(L)'
;MSDPYETTEHHLDRLLRRALNSFDLPDSTVDRLGTALAHSSSLHSSHHSSVLHRETYRHTYLLADGSALTLWELVHSGGRDVHSPRRHELYDDEGDARIAASRLAGSLSDSPAFGDEGMPEAPGDLEMLTVLMSAPPAPLPRTYAPDNSADHARRVLRRAENADRPGEEKARLLRAAFAHHITQIFGRQCHVDGRAAGFTLYEHAFLLLDGSETSLWEVEHTATPDGRHMCEVYEDEHTARAAMESRTRIC
;
A
#
# COMPACT_ATOMS: atom_id res chain seq x y z
N MET A 1 -1.94 -19.99 13.79
CA MET A 1 -2.58 -20.61 14.97
C MET A 1 -2.12 -19.80 16.17
N SER A 2 -3.02 -19.13 16.88
CA SER A 2 -2.68 -18.37 18.08
C SER A 2 -2.49 -19.34 19.25
N ASP A 3 -1.43 -19.14 20.03
CA ASP A 3 -1.14 -19.90 21.24
C ASP A 3 -2.18 -19.51 22.32
N PRO A 4 -2.95 -20.46 22.88
CA PRO A 4 -4.05 -20.15 23.81
C PRO A 4 -3.60 -19.52 25.15
N TYR A 5 -2.29 -19.35 25.38
CA TYR A 5 -1.73 -18.72 26.57
C TYR A 5 -0.92 -17.44 26.28
N GLU A 6 -0.95 -16.92 25.06
CA GLU A 6 -0.26 -15.66 24.74
C GLU A 6 -0.96 -14.48 25.43
N THR A 7 -0.22 -13.73 26.24
CA THR A 7 -0.74 -12.50 26.86
C THR A 7 -0.83 -11.39 25.81
N THR A 8 -1.73 -10.43 26.01
CA THR A 8 -1.88 -9.27 25.11
C THR A 8 -0.56 -8.51 24.93
N GLU A 9 0.19 -8.31 26.01
CA GLU A 9 1.50 -7.66 25.98
C GLU A 9 2.53 -8.46 25.16
N HIS A 10 2.57 -9.78 25.32
CA HIS A 10 3.50 -10.64 24.59
C HIS A 10 3.16 -10.68 23.09
N HIS A 11 1.87 -10.75 22.74
CA HIS A 11 1.40 -10.69 21.36
C HIS A 11 1.79 -9.37 20.69
N LEU A 12 1.62 -8.25 21.40
CA LEU A 12 1.99 -6.93 20.91
C LEU A 12 3.50 -6.78 20.72
N ASP A 13 4.31 -7.17 21.71
CA ASP A 13 5.77 -7.11 21.63
C ASP A 13 6.29 -7.98 20.47
N ARG A 14 5.71 -9.17 20.28
CA ARG A 14 6.03 -10.05 19.15
C ARG A 14 5.70 -9.40 17.81
N LEU A 15 4.56 -8.73 17.69
CA LEU A 15 4.16 -8.00 16.48
C LEU A 15 5.13 -6.85 16.18
N LEU A 16 5.39 -5.99 17.16
CA LEU A 16 6.23 -4.81 16.99
C LEU A 16 7.69 -5.17 16.67
N ARG A 17 8.24 -6.22 17.29
CA ARG A 17 9.64 -6.64 17.05
C ARG A 17 9.87 -7.24 15.68
N ARG A 18 8.89 -7.98 15.14
CA ARG A 18 9.05 -8.68 13.85
C ARG A 18 8.69 -7.80 12.66
N ALA A 19 7.88 -6.77 12.88
CA ALA A 19 7.43 -5.90 11.81
C ALA A 19 8.57 -5.03 11.30
N LEU A 20 8.76 -5.04 9.98
CA LEU A 20 9.79 -4.26 9.31
C LEU A 20 9.59 -2.75 9.45
N ASN A 21 8.35 -2.34 9.72
CA ASN A 21 7.89 -0.95 9.76
C ASN A 21 7.23 -0.60 11.10
N SER A 22 7.58 -1.28 12.20
CA SER A 22 7.01 -0.95 13.52
C SER A 22 7.27 0.48 13.96
N PHE A 23 8.35 1.10 13.48
CA PHE A 23 8.67 2.51 13.71
C PHE A 23 7.72 3.49 13.00
N ASP A 24 6.94 3.03 12.02
CA ASP A 24 5.99 3.87 11.28
C ASP A 24 4.66 4.05 12.02
N LEU A 25 4.41 3.25 13.05
CA LEU A 25 3.23 3.40 13.89
C LEU A 25 3.31 4.72 14.67
N PRO A 26 2.24 5.52 14.75
CA PRO A 26 2.24 6.72 15.57
C PRO A 26 2.54 6.41 17.03
N ASP A 27 3.37 7.22 17.69
CA ASP A 27 3.66 7.07 19.13
C ASP A 27 2.38 7.01 19.96
N SER A 28 1.37 7.82 19.61
CA SER A 28 0.06 7.81 20.25
C SER A 28 -0.68 6.47 20.12
N THR A 29 -0.49 5.75 19.01
CA THR A 29 -1.04 4.41 18.78
C THR A 29 -0.31 3.40 19.66
N VAL A 30 1.03 3.48 19.73
CA VAL A 30 1.86 2.60 20.57
C VAL A 30 1.56 2.80 22.06
N ASP A 31 1.47 4.05 22.52
CA ASP A 31 1.12 4.41 23.89
C ASP A 31 -0.26 3.86 24.28
N ARG A 32 -1.26 4.01 23.39
CA ARG A 32 -2.61 3.47 23.61
C ARG A 32 -2.60 1.95 23.66
N LEU A 33 -1.85 1.29 22.77
CA LEU A 33 -1.69 -0.16 22.76
C LEU A 33 -1.06 -0.69 24.06
N GLY A 34 -0.21 0.11 24.73
CA GLY A 34 0.31 -0.19 26.06
C GLY A 34 -0.76 -0.34 27.15
N THR A 35 -1.99 0.13 26.90
CA THR A 35 -3.14 0.01 27.82
C THR A 35 -4.09 -1.14 27.45
N ALA A 36 -3.73 -1.98 26.47
CA ALA A 36 -4.59 -3.04 25.96
C ALA A 36 -4.80 -4.15 27.00
N LEU A 37 -6.06 -4.45 27.31
CA LEU A 37 -6.47 -5.47 28.27
C LEU A 37 -6.66 -6.84 27.62
N ALA A 38 -7.17 -6.86 26.39
CA ALA A 38 -7.45 -8.09 25.63
C ALA A 38 -7.16 -7.87 24.15
N HIS A 39 -6.93 -8.96 23.42
CA HIS A 39 -6.77 -8.92 21.98
C HIS A 39 -7.52 -10.07 21.29
N SER A 40 -7.84 -9.87 20.02
CA SER A 40 -8.37 -10.88 19.11
C SER A 40 -7.66 -10.76 17.77
N SER A 41 -7.25 -11.89 17.21
CA SER A 41 -6.54 -11.94 15.93
C SER A 41 -7.32 -12.82 14.95
N SER A 42 -7.62 -12.29 13.78
CA SER A 42 -8.34 -13.02 12.72
C SER A 42 -7.65 -12.85 11.38
N LEU A 43 -7.58 -13.93 10.58
CA LEU A 43 -7.16 -13.84 9.19
C LEU A 43 -8.26 -13.08 8.41
N HIS A 44 -7.88 -11.97 7.78
CA HIS A 44 -8.79 -11.14 6.98
C HIS A 44 -8.78 -11.55 5.51
N SER A 45 -7.59 -11.77 4.93
CA SER A 45 -7.46 -12.24 3.55
C SER A 45 -6.19 -13.09 3.37
N SER A 46 -6.20 -13.97 2.37
CA SER A 46 -5.03 -14.76 1.98
C SER A 46 -4.95 -14.88 0.47
N HIS A 47 -3.73 -14.94 -0.06
CA HIS A 47 -3.44 -15.17 -1.47
C HIS A 47 -2.19 -16.01 -1.59
N HIS A 48 -2.33 -17.23 -2.13
CA HIS A 48 -1.25 -18.19 -2.26
C HIS A 48 -1.12 -18.59 -3.73
N SER A 49 0.05 -18.34 -4.32
CA SER A 49 0.44 -18.79 -5.64
C SER A 49 1.85 -19.39 -5.60
N SER A 50 2.31 -19.96 -6.72
CA SER A 50 3.66 -20.51 -6.85
C SER A 50 4.78 -19.48 -6.70
N VAL A 51 4.46 -18.19 -6.80
CA VAL A 51 5.42 -17.07 -6.79
C VAL A 51 5.21 -16.10 -5.62
N LEU A 52 4.03 -16.13 -5.00
CA LEU A 52 3.65 -15.20 -3.94
C LEU A 52 2.80 -15.90 -2.88
N HIS A 53 3.25 -15.82 -1.63
CA HIS A 53 2.45 -16.22 -0.48
C HIS A 53 2.21 -14.99 0.40
N ARG A 54 0.94 -14.58 0.50
CA ARG A 54 0.51 -13.35 1.20
C ARG A 54 -0.69 -13.64 2.10
N GLU A 55 -0.65 -13.15 3.33
CA GLU A 55 -1.75 -13.22 4.31
C GLU A 55 -1.90 -11.86 4.99
N THR A 56 -3.12 -11.40 5.17
CA THR A 56 -3.44 -10.18 5.91
C THR A 56 -4.25 -10.55 7.15
N TYR A 57 -3.75 -10.21 8.33
CA TYR A 57 -4.40 -10.43 9.61
C TYR A 57 -4.91 -9.11 10.18
N ARG A 58 -6.06 -9.19 10.87
CA ARG A 58 -6.63 -8.11 11.66
C ARG A 58 -6.46 -8.44 13.14
N HIS A 59 -5.78 -7.56 13.88
CA HIS A 59 -5.60 -7.64 15.33
C HIS A 59 -6.41 -6.53 15.99
N THR A 60 -7.44 -6.89 16.74
CA THR A 60 -8.28 -5.94 17.47
C THR A 60 -7.96 -6.03 18.96
N TYR A 61 -7.68 -4.88 19.57
CA TYR A 61 -7.33 -4.72 20.98
C TYR A 61 -8.43 -3.97 21.71
N LEU A 62 -8.80 -4.46 22.89
CA LEU A 62 -9.67 -3.75 23.83
C LEU A 62 -8.81 -2.95 24.80
N LEU A 63 -8.99 -1.64 24.85
CA LEU A 63 -8.21 -0.73 25.69
C LEU A 63 -8.86 -0.51 27.06
N ALA A 64 -8.09 0.00 28.02
CA ALA A 64 -8.56 0.29 29.38
C ALA A 64 -9.67 1.35 29.44
N ASP A 65 -9.74 2.24 28.45
CA ASP A 65 -10.82 3.24 28.31
C ASP A 65 -12.13 2.65 27.74
N GLY A 66 -12.15 1.34 27.42
CA GLY A 66 -13.27 0.64 26.82
C GLY A 66 -13.38 0.78 25.30
N SER A 67 -12.49 1.54 24.66
CA SER A 67 -12.42 1.66 23.20
C SER A 67 -11.69 0.47 22.58
N ALA A 68 -11.87 0.27 21.27
CA ALA A 68 -11.16 -0.73 20.49
C ALA A 68 -10.15 -0.07 19.55
N LEU A 69 -8.98 -0.68 19.39
CA LEU A 69 -7.96 -0.28 18.43
C LEU A 69 -7.62 -1.47 17.53
N THR A 70 -7.53 -1.24 16.22
CA THR A 70 -7.19 -2.30 15.26
C THR A 70 -5.83 -2.06 14.64
N LEU A 71 -5.00 -3.09 14.63
CA LEU A 71 -3.80 -3.18 13.81
C LEU A 71 -3.99 -4.20 12.71
N TRP A 72 -3.39 -3.93 11.56
CA TRP A 72 -3.38 -4.79 10.39
C TRP A 72 -1.97 -5.32 10.18
N GLU A 73 -1.81 -6.63 10.14
CA GLU A 73 -0.54 -7.28 9.84
C GLU A 73 -0.58 -7.85 8.42
N LEU A 74 0.37 -7.45 7.59
CA LEU A 74 0.63 -8.05 6.29
C LEU A 74 1.83 -9.00 6.41
N VAL A 75 1.58 -10.29 6.18
CA VAL A 75 2.61 -11.33 6.14
C VAL A 75 2.82 -11.74 4.69
N HIS A 76 4.07 -11.68 4.22
CA HIS A 76 4.36 -12.12 2.86
C HIS A 76 5.74 -12.75 2.72
N SER A 77 5.88 -13.62 1.74
CA SER A 77 7.16 -14.12 1.27
C SER A 77 7.19 -13.96 -0.24
N GLY A 78 8.15 -13.17 -0.73
CA GLY A 78 8.38 -12.90 -2.14
C GLY A 78 9.61 -13.62 -2.66
N GLY A 79 9.48 -14.23 -3.84
CA GLY A 79 10.58 -14.79 -4.60
C GLY A 79 10.40 -16.27 -4.92
N ARG A 80 10.94 -16.66 -6.08
CA ARG A 80 11.02 -18.05 -6.59
C ARG A 80 11.82 -19.00 -5.68
N ASP A 81 12.43 -18.46 -4.62
CA ASP A 81 13.24 -19.19 -3.67
C ASP A 81 12.41 -19.65 -2.46
N VAL A 82 12.37 -20.96 -2.25
CA VAL A 82 11.62 -21.64 -1.18
C VAL A 82 12.12 -21.24 0.22
N HIS A 83 13.28 -20.58 0.31
CA HIS A 83 13.92 -20.16 1.55
C HIS A 83 13.78 -18.66 1.87
N SER A 84 13.01 -17.87 1.09
CA SER A 84 12.75 -16.48 1.43
C SER A 84 12.04 -16.36 2.79
N PRO A 85 12.61 -15.65 3.80
CA PRO A 85 11.99 -15.50 5.09
C PRO A 85 10.68 -14.71 4.97
N ARG A 86 9.67 -15.08 5.77
CA ARG A 86 8.42 -14.34 5.87
C ARG A 86 8.70 -12.94 6.42
N ARG A 87 8.22 -11.94 5.71
CA ARG A 87 8.26 -10.53 6.07
C ARG A 87 6.94 -10.15 6.70
N HIS A 88 7.02 -9.26 7.67
CA HIS A 88 5.89 -8.80 8.46
C HIS A 88 5.84 -7.28 8.39
N GLU A 89 4.69 -6.72 8.06
CA GLU A 89 4.43 -5.28 8.04
C GLU A 89 3.17 -4.99 8.88
N LEU A 90 3.16 -3.87 9.59
CA LEU A 90 2.09 -3.43 10.47
C LEU A 90 1.52 -2.09 10.04
N TYR A 91 0.21 -1.97 10.13
CA TYR A 91 -0.52 -0.73 9.82
C TYR A 91 -1.60 -0.50 10.87
N ASP A 92 -1.83 0.75 11.22
CA ASP A 92 -2.97 1.18 12.06
C ASP A 92 -4.24 1.41 11.24
N ASP A 93 -4.15 1.34 9.90
CA ASP A 93 -5.23 1.55 8.96
C ASP A 93 -5.39 0.39 7.95
N GLU A 94 -6.64 0.06 7.63
CA GLU A 94 -6.98 -1.03 6.69
C GLU A 94 -6.60 -0.69 5.25
N GLY A 95 -6.79 0.57 4.85
CA GLY A 95 -6.46 1.07 3.52
C GLY A 95 -4.96 0.96 3.26
N ASP A 96 -4.15 1.41 4.22
CA ASP A 96 -2.69 1.31 4.16
C ASP A 96 -2.23 -0.16 4.03
N ALA A 97 -2.82 -1.08 4.80
CA ALA A 97 -2.53 -2.52 4.68
C ALA A 97 -2.96 -3.12 3.33
N ARG A 98 -4.11 -2.68 2.78
CA ARG A 98 -4.60 -3.11 1.46
C ARG A 98 -3.71 -2.64 0.33
N ILE A 99 -3.16 -1.43 0.45
CA ILE A 99 -2.18 -0.89 -0.51
C ILE A 99 -0.91 -1.72 -0.47
N ALA A 100 -0.36 -1.94 0.74
CA ALA A 100 0.80 -2.78 0.94
C ALA A 100 0.61 -4.18 0.35
N ALA A 101 -0.57 -4.76 0.56
CA ALA A 101 -0.93 -6.05 -0.03
C ALA A 101 -0.96 -6.01 -1.57
N SER A 102 -1.46 -4.94 -2.18
CA SER A 102 -1.58 -4.77 -3.63
C SER A 102 -0.21 -4.65 -4.32
N ARG A 103 0.78 -4.02 -3.66
CA ARG A 103 2.18 -3.95 -4.13
C ARG A 103 2.76 -5.31 -4.48
N LEU A 104 2.41 -6.31 -3.67
CA LEU A 104 2.90 -7.68 -3.81
C LEU A 104 2.25 -8.41 -4.99
N ALA A 105 0.98 -8.12 -5.27
CA ALA A 105 0.25 -8.69 -6.41
C ALA A 105 0.72 -8.12 -7.74
N GLY A 106 1.25 -6.88 -7.75
CA GLY A 106 1.76 -6.18 -8.93
C GLY A 106 3.13 -6.64 -9.44
N SER A 107 3.75 -7.68 -8.85
CA SER A 107 4.99 -8.28 -9.39
C SER A 107 4.68 -9.20 -10.58
N LEU A 108 4.12 -8.63 -11.65
CA LEU A 108 3.91 -9.27 -12.95
C LEU A 108 5.13 -9.08 -13.87
N SER A 109 6.35 -9.06 -13.33
CA SER A 109 7.58 -8.98 -14.15
C SER A 109 8.13 -10.34 -14.58
N ASP A 110 7.33 -11.41 -14.49
CA ASP A 110 7.61 -12.68 -15.15
C ASP A 110 6.32 -13.23 -15.78
N SER A 111 5.78 -12.48 -16.75
CA SER A 111 4.88 -13.11 -17.72
C SER A 111 5.78 -13.84 -18.73
N PRO A 112 5.77 -15.20 -18.80
CA PRO A 112 6.49 -15.87 -19.86
C PRO A 112 5.90 -15.36 -21.18
N ALA A 113 6.76 -14.89 -22.07
CA ALA A 113 6.41 -14.65 -23.45
C ALA A 113 5.83 -15.96 -23.98
N PHE A 114 4.49 -16.05 -24.07
CA PHE A 114 3.84 -17.20 -24.64
C PHE A 114 4.27 -17.29 -26.10
N GLY A 115 4.95 -18.39 -26.39
CA GLY A 115 5.50 -18.69 -27.70
C GLY A 115 4.43 -18.69 -28.77
N ASP A 116 4.83 -18.10 -29.90
CA ASP A 116 4.33 -18.35 -31.24
C ASP A 116 4.14 -19.86 -31.48
N GLU A 117 2.89 -20.34 -31.55
CA GLU A 117 2.54 -21.52 -32.33
C GLU A 117 1.02 -21.54 -32.63
N GLY A 118 0.70 -21.59 -33.92
CA GLY A 118 -0.55 -21.11 -34.49
C GLY A 118 -1.78 -22.02 -34.38
N MET A 119 -2.96 -21.39 -34.58
CA MET A 119 -4.22 -22.05 -34.92
C MET A 119 -5.04 -21.16 -35.88
N PRO A 120 -5.87 -21.77 -36.77
CA PRO A 120 -6.39 -21.14 -37.97
C PRO A 120 -7.67 -20.33 -37.76
N GLU A 121 -7.92 -19.44 -38.72
CA GLU A 121 -8.90 -18.36 -38.69
C GLU A 121 -10.38 -18.79 -38.66
N ALA A 122 -11.13 -18.15 -37.76
CA ALA A 122 -12.56 -17.92 -37.90
C ALA A 122 -12.81 -16.40 -37.68
N PRO A 123 -12.95 -15.60 -38.75
CA PRO A 123 -13.07 -14.15 -38.64
C PRO A 123 -14.55 -13.78 -38.44
N GLY A 124 -14.89 -13.29 -37.26
CA GLY A 124 -16.22 -12.72 -37.00
C GLY A 124 -16.49 -12.45 -35.53
N ASP A 125 -16.31 -13.47 -34.69
CA ASP A 125 -16.65 -13.36 -33.26
C ASP A 125 -15.47 -12.86 -32.41
N LEU A 126 -14.23 -13.14 -32.84
CA LEU A 126 -13.03 -12.71 -32.12
C LEU A 126 -12.78 -11.21 -32.25
N GLU A 127 -13.11 -10.61 -33.40
CA GLU A 127 -12.99 -9.15 -33.65
C GLU A 127 -14.01 -8.35 -32.81
N MET A 128 -15.24 -8.84 -32.68
CA MET A 128 -16.26 -8.21 -31.83
C MET A 128 -15.88 -8.30 -30.34
N LEU A 129 -15.33 -9.44 -29.91
CA LEU A 129 -14.78 -9.61 -28.56
C LEU A 129 -13.55 -8.73 -28.32
N THR A 130 -12.65 -8.59 -29.30
CA THR A 130 -11.51 -7.65 -29.18
C THR A 130 -11.98 -6.21 -29.12
N VAL A 131 -13.01 -5.80 -29.87
CA VAL A 131 -13.58 -4.44 -29.78
C VAL A 131 -14.24 -4.19 -28.41
N LEU A 132 -14.99 -5.16 -27.88
CA LEU A 132 -15.59 -5.07 -26.54
C LEU A 132 -14.55 -5.11 -25.41
N MET A 133 -13.43 -5.80 -25.60
CA MET A 133 -12.28 -5.79 -24.67
C MET A 133 -11.33 -4.60 -24.88
N SER A 134 -11.44 -3.88 -26.00
CA SER A 134 -10.66 -2.66 -26.31
C SER A 134 -11.32 -1.39 -25.79
N ALA A 135 -12.63 -1.44 -25.50
CA ALA A 135 -13.29 -0.37 -24.77
C ALA A 135 -12.74 -0.35 -23.34
N PRO A 136 -12.12 0.75 -22.88
CA PRO A 136 -11.70 0.86 -21.49
C PRO A 136 -12.94 0.63 -20.62
N PRO A 137 -12.90 -0.25 -19.61
CA PRO A 137 -14.01 -0.38 -18.69
C PRO A 137 -14.33 1.01 -18.15
N ALA A 138 -15.62 1.38 -18.13
CA ALA A 138 -16.05 2.63 -17.53
C ALA A 138 -15.39 2.73 -16.13
N PRO A 139 -14.75 3.87 -15.78
CA PRO A 139 -14.09 3.99 -14.50
C PRO A 139 -15.06 3.60 -13.40
N LEU A 140 -14.71 2.55 -12.65
CA LEU A 140 -15.51 2.16 -11.51
C LEU A 140 -15.65 3.37 -10.58
N PRO A 141 -16.84 3.63 -10.02
CA PRO A 141 -17.01 4.70 -9.05
C PRO A 141 -16.01 4.53 -7.91
N ARG A 142 -15.26 5.59 -7.59
CA ARG A 142 -14.30 5.59 -6.47
C ARG A 142 -15.04 5.25 -5.19
N THR A 143 -14.57 4.20 -4.50
CA THR A 143 -15.12 3.83 -3.19
C THR A 143 -14.33 4.56 -2.12
N TYR A 144 -14.89 5.67 -1.66
CA TYR A 144 -14.28 6.50 -0.62
C TYR A 144 -14.46 5.90 0.77
N ALA A 145 -13.37 5.80 1.52
CA ALA A 145 -13.37 5.47 2.94
C ALA A 145 -13.65 6.75 3.77
N PRO A 146 -14.74 6.80 4.57
CA PRO A 146 -15.20 8.03 5.24
C PRO A 146 -14.52 8.35 6.58
N ASP A 147 -13.64 7.49 7.11
CA ASP A 147 -13.01 7.69 8.41
C ASP A 147 -11.51 7.98 8.27
N ASN A 148 -10.95 8.74 9.22
CA ASN A 148 -9.52 9.09 9.34
C ASN A 148 -8.89 9.82 8.15
N SER A 149 -9.67 10.34 7.20
CA SER A 149 -9.18 10.97 5.97
C SER A 149 -8.24 12.16 6.19
N ALA A 150 -8.58 13.06 7.12
CA ALA A 150 -7.72 14.18 7.48
C ALA A 150 -6.39 13.75 8.13
N ASP A 151 -6.41 12.67 8.90
CA ASP A 151 -5.20 12.13 9.53
C ASP A 151 -4.36 11.34 8.52
N HIS A 152 -4.99 10.61 7.60
CA HIS A 152 -4.33 9.97 6.47
C HIS A 152 -3.57 11.00 5.63
N ALA A 153 -4.21 12.12 5.26
CA ALA A 153 -3.55 13.22 4.57
C ALA A 153 -2.32 13.76 5.32
N ARG A 154 -2.43 13.95 6.65
CA ARG A 154 -1.30 14.38 7.49
C ARG A 154 -0.15 13.38 7.47
N ARG A 155 -0.44 12.07 7.49
CA ARG A 155 0.60 11.03 7.44
C ARG A 155 1.35 11.07 6.11
N VAL A 156 0.62 11.14 5.00
CA VAL A 156 1.22 11.21 3.65
C VAL A 156 2.14 12.43 3.54
N LEU A 157 1.67 13.61 3.94
CA LEU A 157 2.48 14.84 3.91
C LEU A 157 3.72 14.79 4.83
N ARG A 158 3.65 14.08 5.96
CA ARG A 158 4.78 13.93 6.88
C ARG A 158 5.85 13.00 6.32
N ARG A 159 5.45 11.96 5.57
CA ARG A 159 6.35 11.00 4.91
C ARG A 159 7.12 11.61 3.75
N ALA A 160 6.61 12.70 3.17
CA ALA A 160 7.24 13.39 2.06
C ALA A 160 8.66 13.88 2.41
N GLU A 161 9.67 13.23 1.84
CA GLU A 161 11.09 13.56 1.99
C GLU A 161 11.56 14.58 0.92
N ASN A 162 10.76 14.82 -0.12
CA ASN A 162 11.09 15.76 -1.17
C ASN A 162 11.00 17.22 -0.70
N ALA A 163 11.93 18.05 -1.19
CA ALA A 163 12.03 19.46 -0.80
C ALA A 163 10.83 20.30 -1.29
N ASP A 164 10.21 19.88 -2.39
CA ASP A 164 9.04 20.49 -3.03
C ASP A 164 7.71 19.85 -2.60
N ARG A 165 7.68 19.21 -1.43
CA ARG A 165 6.46 18.62 -0.86
C ARG A 165 5.34 19.65 -0.72
N PRO A 166 4.06 19.22 -0.76
CA PRO A 166 2.91 20.12 -0.65
C PRO A 166 2.97 20.99 0.60
N GLY A 167 2.62 22.26 0.42
CA GLY A 167 2.78 23.30 1.45
C GLY A 167 1.71 23.29 2.54
N GLU A 168 1.81 24.25 3.47
CA GLU A 168 0.85 24.42 4.57
C GLU A 168 -0.58 24.71 4.10
N GLU A 169 -0.74 25.35 2.93
CA GLU A 169 -2.04 25.63 2.34
C GLU A 169 -2.79 24.34 1.99
N LYS A 170 -2.13 23.44 1.25
CA LYS A 170 -2.66 22.12 0.92
C LYS A 170 -2.91 21.30 2.18
N ALA A 171 -1.99 21.34 3.14
CA ALA A 171 -2.17 20.69 4.43
C ALA A 171 -3.40 21.20 5.20
N ARG A 172 -3.71 22.50 5.11
CA ARG A 172 -4.89 23.12 5.73
C ARG A 172 -6.18 22.68 5.04
N LEU A 173 -6.19 22.66 3.70
CA LEU A 173 -7.32 22.18 2.91
C LEU A 173 -7.68 20.74 3.28
N LEU A 174 -6.67 19.87 3.36
CA LEU A 174 -6.84 18.44 3.66
C LEU A 174 -7.31 18.16 5.10
N ARG A 175 -7.29 19.15 6.01
CA ARG A 175 -7.95 19.00 7.33
C ARG A 175 -9.46 18.89 7.22
N ALA A 176 -10.05 19.37 6.12
CA ALA A 176 -11.47 19.25 5.83
C ALA A 176 -11.81 18.00 5.00
N ALA A 177 -10.84 17.12 4.73
CA ALA A 177 -11.09 15.86 4.06
C ALA A 177 -11.92 14.95 4.98
N PHE A 178 -13.09 14.54 4.51
CA PHE A 178 -13.94 13.61 5.24
C PHE A 178 -13.84 12.21 4.66
N ALA A 179 -13.60 12.05 3.37
CA ALA A 179 -13.40 10.73 2.78
C ALA A 179 -12.11 10.67 1.94
N HIS A 180 -11.49 9.51 1.82
CA HIS A 180 -10.32 9.32 0.97
C HIS A 180 -10.39 8.00 0.18
N HIS A 181 -9.75 7.97 -0.97
CA HIS A 181 -9.62 6.80 -1.82
C HIS A 181 -8.18 6.72 -2.30
N ILE A 182 -7.59 5.54 -2.21
CA ILE A 182 -6.17 5.36 -2.54
C ILE A 182 -6.07 4.37 -3.68
N THR A 183 -5.40 4.80 -4.75
CA THR A 183 -5.23 4.01 -5.98
C THR A 183 -3.76 3.87 -6.29
N GLN A 184 -3.30 2.66 -6.54
CA GLN A 184 -1.97 2.44 -7.12
C GLN A 184 -2.07 2.62 -8.65
N ILE A 185 -1.43 3.67 -9.16
CA ILE A 185 -1.49 4.03 -10.59
C ILE A 185 -0.37 3.34 -11.37
N PHE A 186 0.79 3.14 -10.74
CA PHE A 186 1.95 2.51 -11.38
C PHE A 186 2.76 1.72 -10.37
N GLY A 187 3.35 0.59 -10.79
CA GLY A 187 4.30 -0.19 -10.00
C GLY A 187 5.28 -0.91 -10.92
N ARG A 188 6.58 -0.69 -10.74
CA ARG A 188 7.63 -1.32 -11.55
C ARG A 188 8.86 -1.64 -10.70
N GLN A 189 9.47 -2.79 -10.96
CA GLN A 189 10.80 -3.11 -10.46
C GLN A 189 11.83 -2.78 -11.55
N CYS A 190 12.91 -2.08 -11.18
CA CYS A 190 14.06 -1.82 -12.05
C CYS A 190 15.36 -2.16 -11.31
N HIS A 191 16.49 -2.14 -12.02
CA HIS A 191 17.81 -2.25 -11.40
C HIS A 191 18.50 -0.89 -11.48
N VAL A 192 19.04 -0.44 -10.37
CA VAL A 192 19.75 0.84 -10.20
C VAL A 192 21.10 0.51 -9.58
N ASP A 193 22.20 0.86 -10.23
CA ASP A 193 23.57 0.49 -9.80
C ASP A 193 23.73 -1.03 -9.50
N GLY A 194 23.02 -1.88 -10.25
CA GLY A 194 23.03 -3.34 -10.07
C GLY A 194 22.19 -3.87 -8.89
N ARG A 195 21.48 -3.00 -8.15
CA ARG A 195 20.53 -3.35 -7.09
C ARG A 195 19.10 -3.25 -7.60
N ALA A 196 18.24 -4.20 -7.25
CA ALA A 196 16.80 -4.08 -7.54
C ALA A 196 16.19 -2.91 -6.76
N ALA A 197 15.61 -1.93 -7.44
CA ALA A 197 14.83 -0.84 -6.88
C ALA A 197 13.37 -0.94 -7.33
N GLY A 198 12.43 -0.83 -6.39
CA GLY A 198 11.02 -0.70 -6.70
C GLY A 198 10.66 0.77 -6.85
N PHE A 199 9.78 1.08 -7.81
CA PHE A 199 9.09 2.35 -7.93
C PHE A 199 7.59 2.11 -7.96
N THR A 200 6.85 2.86 -7.14
CA THR A 200 5.39 2.78 -7.08
C THR A 200 4.81 4.19 -7.00
N LEU A 201 3.74 4.44 -7.76
CA LEU A 201 3.00 5.70 -7.74
C LEU A 201 1.59 5.45 -7.21
N TYR A 202 1.22 6.21 -6.18
CA TYR A 202 -0.13 6.23 -5.61
C TYR A 202 -0.81 7.57 -5.84
N GLU A 203 -2.11 7.51 -6.09
CA GLU A 203 -3.02 8.63 -5.94
C GLU A 203 -3.76 8.47 -4.61
N HIS A 204 -3.67 9.48 -3.75
CA HIS A 204 -4.50 9.65 -2.56
C HIS A 204 -5.53 10.72 -2.87
N ALA A 205 -6.71 10.31 -3.29
CA ALA A 205 -7.84 11.20 -3.55
C ALA A 205 -8.59 11.48 -2.26
N PHE A 206 -8.94 12.74 -2.02
CA PHE A 206 -9.65 13.21 -0.84
C PHE A 206 -10.91 13.95 -1.24
N LEU A 207 -12.03 13.57 -0.64
CA LEU A 207 -13.30 14.25 -0.77
C LEU A 207 -13.46 15.23 0.40
N LEU A 208 -13.67 16.50 0.06
CA LEU A 208 -13.80 17.60 1.00
C LEU A 208 -15.27 17.87 1.35
N LEU A 209 -15.51 18.54 2.48
CA LEU A 209 -16.86 18.85 2.97
C LEU A 209 -17.71 19.69 2.00
N ASP A 210 -17.09 20.45 1.10
CA ASP A 210 -17.77 21.22 0.05
C ASP A 210 -18.14 20.38 -1.19
N GLY A 211 -17.85 19.07 -1.16
CA GLY A 211 -18.09 18.14 -2.26
C GLY A 211 -17.02 18.16 -3.35
N SER A 212 -15.98 19.00 -3.20
CA SER A 212 -14.84 18.99 -4.11
C SER A 212 -13.88 17.85 -3.81
N GLU A 213 -13.16 17.42 -4.84
CA GLU A 213 -12.16 16.37 -4.75
C GLU A 213 -10.77 16.96 -4.98
N THR A 214 -9.79 16.50 -4.20
CA THR A 214 -8.39 16.87 -4.38
C THR A 214 -7.47 15.68 -4.16
N SER A 215 -6.40 15.58 -4.92
CA SER A 215 -5.47 14.44 -4.83
C SER A 215 -4.10 14.87 -4.30
N LEU A 216 -3.42 13.92 -3.67
CA LEU A 216 -1.98 13.89 -3.47
C LEU A 216 -1.39 12.70 -4.22
N TRP A 217 -0.18 12.87 -4.75
CA TRP A 217 0.51 11.85 -5.54
C TRP A 217 1.78 11.43 -4.82
N GLU A 218 1.83 10.18 -4.35
CA GLU A 218 2.97 9.62 -3.61
C GLU A 218 3.80 8.74 -4.54
N VAL A 219 5.09 9.04 -4.68
CA VAL A 219 6.10 8.19 -5.30
C VAL A 219 6.87 7.49 -4.18
N GLU A 220 6.69 6.18 -4.06
CA GLU A 220 7.47 5.35 -3.16
C GLU A 220 8.55 4.62 -3.95
N HIS A 221 9.80 4.72 -3.52
CA HIS A 221 10.90 4.00 -4.15
C HIS A 221 12.04 3.63 -3.20
N THR A 222 12.81 2.62 -3.59
CA THR A 222 14.02 2.17 -2.86
C THR A 222 15.32 2.54 -3.58
N ALA A 223 15.24 3.38 -4.62
CA ALA A 223 16.38 3.92 -5.37
C ALA A 223 17.10 5.04 -4.59
N THR A 224 17.46 4.76 -3.35
CA THR A 224 18.26 5.61 -2.45
C THR A 224 19.66 5.00 -2.32
N PRO A 225 20.71 5.80 -2.06
CA PRO A 225 22.07 5.29 -1.91
C PRO A 225 22.22 4.21 -0.81
N ASP A 226 21.38 4.29 0.23
CA ASP A 226 21.32 3.33 1.33
C ASP A 226 20.31 2.18 1.08
N GLY A 227 19.43 2.30 0.08
CA GLY A 227 18.41 1.31 -0.28
C GLY A 227 17.18 1.34 0.63
N ARG A 228 17.02 2.39 1.46
CA ARG A 228 15.83 2.60 2.26
C ARG A 228 14.64 3.02 1.39
N HIS A 229 13.43 2.74 1.88
CA HIS A 229 12.21 3.29 1.30
C HIS A 229 12.23 4.82 1.44
N MET A 230 11.97 5.51 0.34
CA MET A 230 11.80 6.96 0.29
C MET A 230 10.43 7.26 -0.31
N CYS A 231 9.76 8.23 0.30
CA CYS A 231 8.45 8.72 -0.14
C CYS A 231 8.60 10.17 -0.60
N GLU A 232 8.25 10.43 -1.85
CA GLU A 232 8.10 11.79 -2.40
C GLU A 232 6.61 12.05 -2.62
N VAL A 233 6.11 13.20 -2.21
CA VAL A 233 4.68 13.56 -2.37
C VAL A 233 4.56 14.83 -3.19
N TYR A 234 3.58 14.84 -4.09
CA TYR A 234 3.31 15.94 -5.01
C TYR A 234 1.82 16.28 -5.04
N GLU A 235 1.50 17.52 -5.40
CA GLU A 235 0.12 17.96 -5.58
C GLU A 235 -0.48 17.53 -6.93
N ASP A 236 0.38 17.20 -7.89
CA ASP A 236 0.02 16.99 -9.29
C ASP A 236 0.63 15.70 -9.85
N GLU A 237 -0.17 14.98 -10.64
CA GLU A 237 0.20 13.70 -11.25
C GLU A 237 1.40 13.83 -12.17
N HIS A 238 1.38 14.88 -13.00
CA HIS A 238 2.41 15.07 -14.01
C HIS A 238 3.77 15.34 -13.36
N THR A 239 3.77 16.11 -12.27
CA THR A 239 4.97 16.38 -11.47
C THR A 239 5.49 15.09 -10.81
N ALA A 240 4.61 14.28 -10.20
CA ALA A 240 4.99 13.01 -9.61
C ALA A 240 5.57 12.03 -10.64
N ARG A 241 4.93 11.93 -11.82
CA ARG A 241 5.39 11.09 -12.91
C ARG A 241 6.74 11.58 -13.46
N ALA A 242 6.91 12.88 -13.62
CA ALA A 242 8.17 13.47 -14.09
C ALA A 242 9.32 13.23 -13.10
N ALA A 243 9.06 13.35 -11.79
CA ALA A 243 10.02 13.03 -10.74
C ALA A 243 10.42 11.56 -10.79
N MET A 244 9.44 10.66 -10.85
CA MET A 244 9.68 9.22 -10.99
C MET A 244 10.51 8.90 -12.25
N GLU A 245 10.15 9.45 -13.41
CA GLU A 245 10.90 9.26 -14.65
C GLU A 245 12.35 9.76 -14.55
N SER A 246 12.56 10.96 -13.99
CA SER A 246 13.89 11.53 -13.77
C SER A 246 14.75 10.60 -12.92
N ARG A 247 14.20 10.11 -11.80
CA ARG A 247 14.88 9.17 -10.90
C ARG A 247 15.22 7.88 -11.63
N THR A 248 14.32 7.34 -12.46
CA THR A 248 14.60 6.14 -13.26
C THR A 248 15.61 6.32 -14.39
N ARG A 249 15.83 7.56 -14.90
CA ARG A 249 16.83 7.85 -15.95
C ARG A 249 18.22 8.15 -15.40
N ILE A 250 18.31 8.54 -14.12
CA ILE A 250 19.58 8.68 -13.40
C ILE A 250 20.12 7.30 -12.96
N CYS A 251 19.36 6.23 -13.23
CA CYS A 251 19.73 4.83 -13.00
C CYS A 251 20.51 4.20 -14.16
#